data_AF-A0A9N7N3Z8-F1
#
_entry.id   AF-A0A9N7N3Z8-F1
#
_cell.length_a   1.000
_cell.length_b   1.000
_cell.length_c   1.000
_cell.angle_alpha   90.00
_cell.angle_beta   90.00
_cell.angle_gamma   90.00
#
_symmetry.space_group_name_H-M   'P 1'
#
loop_
_entity.id
_entity.type
_entity.pdbx_description
1 polymer ?
#
loop_
_entity_poly.entity_id
_entity_poly.type
_entity_poly.pdbx_seq_one_letter_code
_entity_poly.pdbx_strand_id
1 'polypeptide(L)'
;MGNLATCWSNIKEEEALERYKLITDNAVTYPEFQVHRGRDPNDSWLAASPDGAIDYSFYYNLPMCGVLEVKCPFFGGNMEQALPWKRIPLHYIPQAQGLMEILDRDWMDMYVWTVNGSSLFRIYRDEEYWKLLKIALCDFWLKHVLPAKEIYEQKVITNPLIELKQFRPAPKHELFREIVYGSKLVVDNSKLLIREINGKLQN
;
A
#
# COMPACT_ATOMS: atom_id res chain seq x y z
N MET A 1 -6.55 4.94 -19.16
CA MET A 1 -5.64 6.10 -19.30
C MET A 1 -5.29 6.59 -17.90
N GLY A 2 -4.03 6.49 -17.50
CA GLY A 2 -3.54 7.03 -16.22
C GLY A 2 -3.43 8.55 -16.27
N ASN A 3 -3.48 9.19 -15.10
CA ASN A 3 -3.17 10.62 -15.00
C ASN A 3 -1.64 10.82 -15.08
N LEU A 4 -1.17 12.07 -15.19
CA LEU A 4 0.27 12.38 -15.33
C LEU A 4 1.11 11.78 -14.19
N ALA A 5 0.56 11.66 -12.99
CA ALA A 5 1.25 11.05 -11.84
C ALA A 5 1.40 9.53 -12.02
N THR A 6 0.39 8.84 -12.57
CA THR A 6 0.48 7.41 -12.91
C THR A 6 1.50 7.17 -14.02
N CYS A 7 1.50 8.01 -15.08
CA CYS A 7 2.47 7.88 -16.17
C CYS A 7 3.91 8.07 -15.68
N TRP A 8 4.15 9.06 -14.81
CA TRP A 8 5.47 9.29 -14.21
C TRP A 8 5.92 8.11 -13.35
N SER A 9 5.01 7.57 -12.52
CA SER A 9 5.32 6.43 -11.65
C SER A 9 5.77 5.24 -12.49
N ASN A 10 5.01 4.88 -13.53
CA ASN A 10 5.34 3.74 -14.39
C ASN A 10 6.69 3.91 -15.14
N ILE A 11 7.02 5.13 -15.59
CA ILE A 11 8.27 5.39 -16.31
C ILE A 11 9.49 5.24 -15.40
N LYS A 12 9.35 5.57 -14.11
CA LYS A 12 10.45 5.60 -13.15
C LYS A 12 10.52 4.40 -12.22
N GLU A 13 9.51 3.54 -12.27
CA GLU A 13 9.46 2.32 -11.47
C GLU A 13 10.61 1.36 -11.81
N GLU A 14 10.95 1.18 -13.08
CA GLU A 14 12.06 0.31 -13.49
C GLU A 14 13.41 0.80 -12.92
N GLU A 15 13.72 2.09 -13.07
CA GLU A 15 14.92 2.73 -12.51
C GLU A 15 14.95 2.63 -10.98
N ALA A 16 13.79 2.82 -10.33
CA ALA A 16 13.67 2.68 -8.89
C ALA A 16 13.93 1.24 -8.44
N LEU A 17 13.39 0.24 -9.14
CA LEU A 17 13.57 -1.17 -8.85
C LEU A 17 15.02 -1.63 -9.02
N GLU A 18 15.71 -1.19 -10.08
CA GLU A 18 17.13 -1.46 -10.26
C GLU A 18 17.96 -0.90 -9.11
N ARG A 19 17.70 0.36 -8.73
CA ARG A 19 18.41 1.00 -7.62
C ARG A 19 18.11 0.28 -6.29
N TYR A 20 16.87 -0.14 -6.06
CA TYR A 20 16.47 -0.90 -4.89
C TYR A 20 17.22 -2.23 -4.77
N LYS A 21 17.28 -3.01 -5.85
CA LYS A 21 18.00 -4.29 -5.90
C LYS A 21 19.49 -4.09 -5.61
N LEU A 22 20.11 -3.07 -6.20
CA LEU A 22 21.52 -2.74 -5.98
C LEU A 22 21.82 -2.37 -4.52
N ILE A 23 20.90 -1.68 -3.85
CA ILE A 23 21.07 -1.22 -2.46
C ILE A 23 20.86 -2.35 -1.45
N THR A 24 19.89 -3.23 -1.71
CA THR A 24 19.42 -4.21 -0.72
C THR A 24 19.93 -5.63 -0.95
N ASP A 25 20.39 -5.93 -2.17
CA ASP A 25 20.71 -7.29 -2.64
C ASP A 25 19.52 -8.28 -2.51
N ASN A 26 18.30 -7.76 -2.31
CA ASN A 26 17.11 -8.57 -2.17
C ASN A 26 16.69 -9.17 -3.52
N ALA A 27 16.43 -10.46 -3.54
CA ALA A 27 15.77 -11.14 -4.66
C ALA A 27 14.29 -10.76 -4.69
N VAL A 28 13.89 -10.00 -5.72
CA VAL A 28 12.49 -9.55 -5.90
C VAL A 28 11.79 -10.42 -6.92
N THR A 29 10.64 -10.97 -6.54
CA THR A 29 9.68 -11.63 -7.43
C THR A 29 8.51 -10.70 -7.72
N TYR A 30 7.81 -10.92 -8.84
CA TYR A 30 6.72 -10.06 -9.31
C TYR A 30 5.43 -10.87 -9.35
N PRO A 31 4.74 -11.03 -8.21
CA PRO A 31 3.47 -11.75 -8.19
C PRO A 31 2.40 -10.96 -8.94
N GLU A 32 1.54 -11.67 -9.66
CA GLU A 32 0.36 -11.07 -10.29
C GLU A 32 -0.69 -10.67 -9.24
N PHE A 33 -1.83 -10.14 -9.70
CA PHE A 33 -2.98 -9.84 -8.87
C PHE A 33 -3.36 -11.01 -7.94
N GLN A 34 -3.32 -10.77 -6.63
CA GLN A 34 -3.65 -11.76 -5.60
C GLN A 34 -4.99 -11.44 -4.98
N VAL A 35 -5.92 -12.38 -5.03
CA VAL A 35 -7.14 -12.34 -4.22
C VAL A 35 -6.80 -12.95 -2.85
N HIS A 36 -7.26 -12.33 -1.78
CA HIS A 36 -7.07 -12.85 -0.43
C HIS A 36 -7.73 -14.22 -0.32
N ARG A 37 -6.90 -15.24 -0.08
CA ARG A 37 -7.34 -16.62 0.17
C ARG A 37 -7.26 -16.92 1.67
N GLY A 38 -7.73 -15.98 2.48
CA GLY A 38 -7.72 -16.09 3.93
C GLY A 38 -8.46 -17.33 4.44
N ARG A 39 -8.44 -17.52 5.77
CA ARG A 39 -9.10 -18.66 6.41
C ARG A 39 -10.63 -18.65 6.25
N ASP A 40 -11.23 -17.49 5.98
CA ASP A 40 -12.65 -17.32 5.70
C ASP A 40 -12.88 -17.19 4.17
N PRO A 41 -13.57 -18.16 3.54
CA PRO A 41 -13.97 -18.08 2.13
C PRO A 41 -14.76 -16.80 1.77
N ASN A 42 -15.38 -16.14 2.76
CA ASN A 42 -16.13 -14.90 2.56
C ASN A 42 -15.24 -13.67 2.35
N ASP A 43 -13.92 -13.75 2.54
CA ASP A 43 -13.01 -12.61 2.33
C ASP A 43 -12.50 -12.47 0.88
N SER A 44 -13.09 -13.20 -0.07
CA SER A 44 -12.72 -13.17 -1.50
C SER A 44 -12.95 -11.82 -2.20
N TRP A 45 -13.49 -10.83 -1.49
CA TRP A 45 -13.65 -9.46 -1.96
C TRP A 45 -12.41 -8.58 -1.71
N LEU A 46 -11.42 -9.07 -0.96
CA LEU A 46 -10.12 -8.41 -0.80
C LEU A 46 -9.12 -8.92 -1.83
N ALA A 47 -8.40 -8.00 -2.47
CA ALA A 47 -7.34 -8.34 -3.40
C ALA A 47 -6.30 -7.23 -3.48
N ALA A 48 -5.09 -7.58 -3.92
CA ALA A 48 -3.98 -6.65 -4.03
C ALA A 48 -3.07 -6.99 -5.22
N SER A 49 -2.31 -5.98 -5.65
CA SER A 49 -1.23 -6.12 -6.63
C SER A 49 -0.02 -5.38 -6.05
N PRO A 50 0.99 -6.08 -5.52
CA PRO A 50 2.20 -5.43 -5.03
C PRO A 50 3.12 -5.08 -6.21
N ASP A 51 4.08 -4.18 -5.97
CA ASP A 51 5.15 -3.88 -6.93
C ASP A 51 6.21 -4.99 -6.94
N GLY A 52 6.34 -5.73 -5.82
CA GLY A 52 7.12 -6.95 -5.76
C GLY A 52 6.93 -7.72 -4.44
N ALA A 53 7.48 -8.93 -4.40
CA ALA A 53 7.61 -9.75 -3.20
C ALA A 53 9.08 -10.13 -2.99
N ILE A 54 9.46 -10.32 -1.73
CA ILE A 54 10.82 -10.66 -1.33
C ILE A 54 10.75 -11.97 -0.56
N ASP A 55 11.34 -13.00 -1.13
CA ASP A 55 11.30 -14.34 -0.56
C ASP A 55 12.46 -14.54 0.43
N TYR A 56 12.15 -15.12 1.58
CA TYR A 56 13.10 -15.64 2.58
C TYR A 56 14.27 -14.71 2.96
N SER A 57 14.03 -13.77 3.87
CA SER A 57 15.08 -13.17 4.69
C SER A 57 15.14 -13.85 6.06
N PHE A 58 16.33 -14.22 6.52
CA PHE A 58 16.50 -14.80 7.85
C PHE A 58 16.70 -13.69 8.88
N TYR A 59 15.72 -13.48 9.75
CA TYR A 59 15.87 -12.61 10.93
C TYR A 59 15.81 -13.48 12.18
N TYR A 60 16.88 -13.48 12.99
CA TYR A 60 17.05 -14.41 14.12
C TYR A 60 16.79 -15.90 13.77
N ASN A 61 17.25 -16.35 12.60
CA ASN A 61 17.05 -17.73 12.09
C ASN A 61 15.59 -18.13 11.79
N LEU A 62 14.66 -17.18 11.75
CA LEU A 62 13.30 -17.43 11.27
C LEU A 62 13.17 -16.93 9.83
N PRO A 63 12.61 -17.74 8.91
CA PRO A 63 12.30 -17.26 7.57
C PRO A 63 11.20 -16.21 7.68
N MET A 64 11.52 -14.99 7.25
CA MET A 64 10.55 -13.93 7.08
C MET A 64 10.43 -13.59 5.59
N CYS A 65 9.27 -13.14 5.19
CA CYS A 65 8.98 -12.78 3.80
C CYS A 65 8.41 -11.37 3.72
N GLY A 66 8.74 -10.67 2.64
CA GLY A 66 8.50 -9.26 2.48
C GLY A 66 7.59 -8.93 1.29
N VAL A 67 6.94 -7.78 1.36
CA VAL A 67 6.37 -7.08 0.21
C VAL A 67 7.26 -5.90 -0.15
N LEU A 68 7.44 -5.63 -1.43
CA LEU A 68 8.02 -4.38 -1.93
C LEU A 68 6.90 -3.47 -2.45
N GLU A 69 6.88 -2.24 -1.97
CA GLU A 69 6.06 -1.16 -2.52
C GLU A 69 6.97 0.02 -2.88
N VAL A 70 6.96 0.41 -4.15
CA VAL A 70 7.75 1.50 -4.72
C VAL A 70 6.87 2.74 -4.86
N LYS A 71 7.36 3.88 -4.37
CA LYS A 71 6.70 5.18 -4.51
C LYS A 71 7.60 6.17 -5.23
N CYS A 72 7.12 6.68 -6.36
CA CYS A 72 7.75 7.74 -7.13
C CYS A 72 6.92 9.03 -7.01
N PRO A 73 7.07 9.83 -5.93
CA PRO A 73 6.24 11.00 -5.69
C PRO A 73 6.35 12.04 -6.82
N PHE A 74 5.20 12.46 -7.35
CA PHE A 74 5.10 13.38 -8.49
C PHE A 74 5.27 14.87 -8.14
N PHE A 75 5.18 15.25 -6.85
CA PHE A 75 5.34 16.64 -6.36
C PHE A 75 4.62 17.71 -7.19
N GLY A 76 3.38 17.45 -7.61
CA GLY A 76 2.58 18.39 -8.40
C GLY A 76 3.19 18.76 -9.76
N GLY A 77 4.09 17.92 -10.30
CA GLY A 77 4.79 18.14 -11.57
C GLY A 77 6.20 18.71 -11.42
N ASN A 78 6.63 19.10 -10.22
CA ASN A 78 7.98 19.62 -9.97
C ASN A 78 8.90 18.53 -9.40
N MET A 79 9.26 17.59 -10.26
CA MET A 79 10.02 16.39 -9.87
C MET A 79 11.48 16.71 -9.52
N GLU A 80 12.05 17.79 -10.06
CA GLU A 80 13.42 18.24 -9.75
C GLU A 80 13.58 18.68 -8.29
N GLN A 81 12.49 19.04 -7.60
CA GLN A 81 12.51 19.40 -6.18
C GLN A 81 12.09 18.24 -5.27
N ALA A 82 11.77 17.08 -5.84
CA ALA A 82 11.31 15.92 -5.10
C ALA A 82 12.43 15.36 -4.22
N LEU A 83 12.21 15.33 -2.91
CA LEU A 83 13.14 14.71 -1.96
C LEU A 83 12.55 13.41 -1.40
N PRO A 84 13.40 12.40 -1.15
CA PRO A 84 12.95 11.19 -0.50
C PRO A 84 12.48 11.49 0.93
N TRP A 85 11.44 10.76 1.34
CA TRP A 85 10.77 11.01 2.61
C TRP A 85 11.71 10.78 3.78
N LYS A 86 11.51 11.54 4.87
CA LYS A 86 12.14 11.26 6.18
C LYS A 86 11.26 10.38 7.05
N ARG A 87 9.97 10.32 6.72
CA ARG A 87 8.94 9.62 7.47
C ARG A 87 7.79 9.28 6.53
N ILE A 88 7.22 8.09 6.69
CA ILE A 88 6.10 7.62 5.88
C ILE A 88 4.84 8.47 6.16
N PRO A 89 4.16 8.99 5.13
CA PRO A 89 2.85 9.62 5.29
C PRO A 89 1.79 8.60 5.75
N LEU A 90 0.99 8.97 6.76
CA LEU A 90 0.07 8.04 7.45
C LEU A 90 -0.92 7.33 6.51
N HIS A 91 -1.35 7.99 5.43
CA HIS A 91 -2.35 7.46 4.51
C HIS A 91 -1.87 6.26 3.68
N TYR A 92 -0.56 5.97 3.65
CA TYR A 92 -0.03 4.76 3.02
C TYR A 92 -0.09 3.53 3.93
N ILE A 93 -0.29 3.69 5.24
CA ILE A 93 -0.25 2.58 6.18
C ILE A 93 -1.41 1.59 6.01
N PRO A 94 -2.67 2.03 5.77
CA PRO A 94 -3.72 1.09 5.43
C PRO A 94 -3.39 0.21 4.21
N GLN A 95 -2.81 0.80 3.16
CA GLN A 95 -2.40 0.05 1.97
C GLN A 95 -1.28 -0.95 2.30
N ALA A 96 -0.26 -0.50 3.04
CA ALA A 96 0.88 -1.34 3.42
C ALA A 96 0.44 -2.59 4.20
N GLN A 97 -0.44 -2.40 5.20
CA GLN A 97 -0.93 -3.46 6.06
C GLN A 97 -1.87 -4.41 5.29
N GLY A 98 -2.71 -3.87 4.40
CA GLY A 98 -3.55 -4.70 3.52
C GLY A 98 -2.75 -5.56 2.55
N LEU A 99 -1.68 -5.02 1.95
CA LEU A 99 -0.78 -5.80 1.09
C LEU A 99 -0.13 -6.96 1.85
N MET A 100 0.42 -6.69 3.04
CA MET A 100 1.02 -7.73 3.88
C MET A 100 0.00 -8.80 4.32
N GLU A 101 -1.24 -8.41 4.63
CA GLU A 101 -2.29 -9.38 4.93
C GLU A 101 -2.64 -10.24 3.71
N ILE A 102 -2.91 -9.60 2.57
CA ILE A 102 -3.43 -10.27 1.39
C ILE A 102 -2.41 -11.26 0.82
N LEU A 103 -1.14 -10.90 0.85
CA LEU A 103 -0.04 -11.75 0.42
C LEU A 103 0.49 -12.69 1.50
N ASP A 104 0.01 -12.59 2.74
CA ASP A 104 0.55 -13.29 3.91
C ASP A 104 2.07 -13.11 4.03
N ARG A 105 2.48 -11.88 4.35
CA ARG A 105 3.88 -11.46 4.50
C ARG A 105 4.09 -10.77 5.85
N ASP A 106 5.30 -10.85 6.36
CA ASP A 106 5.63 -10.41 7.72
C ASP A 106 6.00 -8.91 7.79
N TRP A 107 6.55 -8.40 6.70
CA TRP A 107 7.04 -7.03 6.61
C TRP A 107 6.90 -6.48 5.19
N MET A 108 7.05 -5.16 5.08
CA MET A 108 7.08 -4.43 3.82
C MET A 108 8.30 -3.52 3.78
N ASP A 109 9.01 -3.56 2.66
CA ASP A 109 9.90 -2.49 2.25
C ASP A 109 9.11 -1.46 1.45
N MET A 110 9.00 -0.26 2.02
CA MET A 110 8.46 0.90 1.33
C MET A 110 9.63 1.72 0.78
N TYR A 111 9.86 1.61 -0.52
CA TYR A 111 10.96 2.27 -1.20
C TYR A 111 10.45 3.53 -1.91
N VAL A 112 10.94 4.68 -1.49
CA VAL A 112 10.59 5.97 -2.09
C VAL A 112 11.75 6.42 -2.95
N TRP A 113 11.52 6.58 -4.24
CA TRP A 113 12.54 7.02 -5.18
C TRP A 113 12.20 8.40 -5.74
N THR A 114 13.20 9.27 -5.77
CA THR A 114 13.13 10.57 -6.45
C THR A 114 14.40 10.80 -7.26
N VAL A 115 14.38 11.80 -8.15
CA VAL A 115 15.57 12.18 -8.93
C VAL A 115 16.72 12.69 -8.06
N ASN A 116 16.44 13.09 -6.82
CA ASN A 116 17.44 13.60 -5.87
C ASN A 116 17.90 12.55 -4.85
N GLY A 117 17.42 11.31 -4.94
CA GLY A 117 17.82 10.21 -4.06
C GLY A 117 16.64 9.32 -3.66
N SER A 118 16.83 8.51 -2.62
CA SER A 118 15.83 7.54 -2.20
C SER A 118 15.78 7.36 -0.68
N SER A 119 14.66 6.80 -0.20
CA SER A 119 14.51 6.35 1.18
C SER A 119 13.88 4.97 1.22
N LEU A 120 14.41 4.10 2.08
CA LEU A 120 13.91 2.75 2.30
C LEU A 120 13.41 2.64 3.73
N PHE A 121 12.13 2.32 3.89
CA PHE A 121 11.52 2.07 5.19
C PHE A 121 11.12 0.60 5.33
N ARG A 122 11.37 0.03 6.52
CA ARG A 122 10.85 -1.27 6.94
C ARG A 122 9.60 -1.06 7.80
N ILE A 123 8.48 -1.59 7.35
CA ILE A 123 7.20 -1.64 8.05
C ILE A 123 6.93 -3.10 8.42
N TYR A 124 6.47 -3.38 9.63
CA TYR A 124 6.09 -4.73 10.04
C TYR A 124 4.57 -4.87 10.04
N ARG A 125 4.09 -6.09 9.77
CA ARG A 125 2.66 -6.42 9.90
C ARG A 125 2.21 -6.22 11.34
N ASP A 126 1.06 -5.57 11.50
CA ASP A 126 0.42 -5.32 12.78
C ASP A 126 -0.98 -5.92 12.75
N GLU A 127 -1.13 -7.09 13.39
CA GLU A 127 -2.38 -7.85 13.39
C GLU A 127 -3.53 -7.10 14.07
N GLU A 128 -3.26 -6.34 15.13
CA GLU A 128 -4.29 -5.59 15.85
C GLU A 128 -4.77 -4.39 15.02
N TYR A 129 -3.84 -3.70 14.36
CA TYR A 129 -4.19 -2.66 13.41
C TYR A 129 -4.97 -3.22 12.21
N TRP A 130 -4.59 -4.40 11.71
CA TRP A 130 -5.34 -5.05 10.64
C TRP A 130 -6.77 -5.42 11.06
N LYS A 131 -6.97 -5.97 12.26
CA LYS A 131 -8.31 -6.26 12.80
C LYS A 131 -9.19 -5.01 12.81
N LEU A 132 -8.64 -3.88 13.25
CA LEU A 132 -9.33 -2.58 13.23
C LEU A 132 -9.70 -2.16 11.80
N LEU A 133 -8.76 -2.24 10.86
CA LEU A 133 -9.01 -1.91 9.45
C LEU A 133 -10.07 -2.81 8.84
N LYS A 134 -10.01 -4.12 9.11
CA LYS A 134 -10.92 -5.11 8.55
C LYS A 134 -12.38 -4.81 8.91
N ILE A 135 -12.66 -4.31 10.12
CA ILE A 135 -14.02 -3.88 10.50
C ILE A 135 -14.54 -2.80 9.55
N ALA A 136 -13.75 -1.74 9.32
CA ALA A 136 -14.14 -0.65 8.42
C ALA A 136 -14.26 -1.10 6.96
N LEU A 137 -13.41 -2.03 6.52
CA LEU A 137 -13.47 -2.60 5.18
C LEU A 137 -14.71 -3.49 4.99
N CYS A 138 -15.04 -4.34 5.97
CA CYS A 138 -16.26 -5.16 5.95
C CYS A 138 -17.52 -4.28 5.91
N ASP A 139 -17.57 -3.25 6.75
CA ASP A 139 -18.67 -2.28 6.77
C ASP A 139 -18.81 -1.59 5.41
N PHE A 140 -17.69 -1.16 4.83
CA PHE A 140 -17.70 -0.57 3.50
C PHE A 140 -18.24 -1.55 2.45
N TRP A 141 -17.75 -2.79 2.45
CA TRP A 141 -18.16 -3.81 1.50
C TRP A 141 -19.65 -4.14 1.62
N LEU A 142 -20.11 -4.50 2.82
CA LEU A 142 -21.45 -5.02 3.06
C LEU A 142 -22.53 -3.92 3.00
N LYS A 143 -22.24 -2.70 3.46
CA LYS A 143 -23.24 -1.62 3.52
C LYS A 143 -23.29 -0.79 2.24
N HIS A 144 -22.21 -0.74 1.47
CA HIS A 144 -22.09 0.14 0.30
C HIS A 144 -21.86 -0.61 -1.01
N VAL A 145 -20.88 -1.52 -1.07
CA VAL A 145 -20.49 -2.14 -2.35
C VAL A 145 -21.46 -3.24 -2.77
N LEU A 146 -21.74 -4.20 -1.88
CA LEU A 146 -22.55 -5.36 -2.20
C LEU A 146 -24.00 -4.98 -2.63
N PRO A 147 -24.72 -4.12 -1.90
CA PRO A 147 -26.08 -3.73 -2.30
C PRO A 147 -26.11 -2.91 -3.60
N ALA A 148 -25.09 -2.07 -3.82
CA ALA A 148 -24.98 -1.30 -5.07
C ALA A 148 -24.72 -2.23 -6.27
N LYS A 149 -23.90 -3.27 -6.08
CA LYS A 149 -23.64 -4.30 -7.08
C LYS A 149 -24.90 -5.08 -7.43
N GLU A 150 -25.69 -5.52 -6.45
CA GLU A 150 -26.95 -6.25 -6.69
C GLU A 150 -27.92 -5.46 -7.58
N ILE A 151 -28.04 -4.14 -7.35
CA ILE A 151 -28.90 -3.29 -8.18
C ILE A 151 -28.32 -3.11 -9.58
N TYR A 152 -27.00 -2.99 -9.70
CA TYR A 152 -26.31 -2.90 -10.99
C TYR A 152 -26.51 -4.17 -11.84
N GLU A 153 -26.58 -5.34 -11.21
CA GLU A 153 -26.85 -6.62 -11.89
C GLU A 153 -28.32 -6.77 -12.32
N GLN A 154 -29.25 -6.13 -11.61
CA GLN A 154 -30.69 -6.24 -11.88
C GLN A 154 -31.20 -5.25 -12.94
N LYS A 155 -30.54 -4.09 -13.12
CA LYS A 155 -30.97 -3.07 -14.07
C LYS A 155 -29.82 -2.25 -14.65
N VAL A 156 -30.02 -1.73 -15.85
CA VAL A 156 -29.10 -0.77 -16.47
C VAL A 156 -29.13 0.54 -15.69
N ILE A 157 -27.98 0.94 -15.15
CA ILE A 157 -27.81 2.22 -14.45
C ILE A 157 -27.38 3.29 -15.46
N THR A 158 -28.18 4.34 -15.56
CA THR A 158 -27.92 5.47 -16.47
C THR A 158 -27.27 6.64 -15.75
N ASN A 159 -27.58 6.85 -14.47
CA ASN A 159 -26.93 7.85 -13.63
C ASN A 159 -26.64 7.29 -12.22
N PRO A 160 -25.43 6.72 -11.99
CA PRO A 160 -25.06 6.12 -10.72
C PRO A 160 -25.12 7.07 -9.53
N LEU A 161 -24.86 8.37 -9.74
CA LEU A 161 -24.84 9.37 -8.67
C LEU A 161 -26.23 9.67 -8.10
N ILE A 162 -27.29 9.40 -8.87
CA ILE A 162 -28.67 9.54 -8.45
C ILE A 162 -29.22 8.18 -8.03
N GLU A 163 -29.07 7.17 -8.89
CA GLU A 163 -29.71 5.85 -8.72
C GLU A 163 -29.10 5.02 -7.59
N LEU A 164 -27.81 5.20 -7.29
CA LEU A 164 -27.09 4.49 -6.23
C LEU A 164 -26.71 5.41 -5.06
N LYS A 165 -27.29 6.62 -5.00
CA LYS A 165 -26.95 7.66 -4.01
C LYS A 165 -27.00 7.15 -2.57
N GLN A 166 -27.97 6.29 -2.25
CA GLN A 166 -28.16 5.75 -0.91
C GLN A 166 -27.03 4.85 -0.43
N PHE A 167 -26.27 4.24 -1.34
CA PHE A 167 -25.12 3.39 -1.02
C PHE A 167 -23.81 4.16 -1.02
N ARG A 168 -23.83 5.48 -1.28
CA ARG A 168 -22.62 6.29 -1.22
C ARG A 168 -22.11 6.33 0.23
N PRO A 169 -20.86 5.92 0.49
CA PRO A 169 -20.28 6.00 1.83
C PRO A 169 -20.14 7.46 2.29
N ALA A 170 -20.15 7.67 3.59
CA ALA A 170 -19.70 8.93 4.17
C ALA A 170 -18.20 9.16 3.84
N PRO A 171 -17.72 10.42 3.77
CA PRO A 171 -16.31 10.70 3.51
C PRO A 171 -15.33 10.10 4.53
N LYS A 172 -15.81 9.78 5.74
CA LYS A 172 -15.03 9.18 6.82
C LYS A 172 -15.85 8.10 7.50
N HIS A 173 -15.23 6.95 7.74
CA HIS A 173 -15.78 5.88 8.57
C HIS A 173 -15.83 6.33 10.04
N GLU A 174 -16.69 5.72 10.85
CA GLU A 174 -16.77 6.00 12.30
C GLU A 174 -15.43 5.74 13.01
N LEU A 175 -14.72 4.69 12.61
CA LEU A 175 -13.39 4.32 13.10
C LEU A 175 -12.23 5.14 12.50
N PHE A 176 -12.50 6.21 11.75
CA PHE A 176 -11.46 6.97 11.05
C PHE A 176 -10.37 7.49 11.99
N ARG A 177 -10.73 7.95 13.20
CA ARG A 177 -9.76 8.52 14.14
C ARG A 177 -8.83 7.45 14.71
N GLU A 178 -9.38 6.29 15.03
CA GLU A 178 -8.71 5.12 15.53
C GLU A 178 -7.75 4.56 14.48
N ILE A 179 -8.18 4.49 13.22
CA ILE A 179 -7.34 4.05 12.09
C ILE A 179 -6.18 5.03 11.87
N VAL A 180 -6.42 6.33 11.92
CA VAL A 180 -5.35 7.33 11.79
C VAL A 180 -4.37 7.26 12.97
N TYR A 181 -4.87 7.04 14.18
CA TYR A 181 -4.03 6.85 15.36
C TYR A 181 -3.18 5.56 15.25
N GLY A 182 -3.79 4.44 14.86
CA GLY A 182 -3.08 3.19 14.60
C GLY A 182 -2.03 3.33 13.50
N SER A 183 -2.35 4.06 12.42
CA SER A 183 -1.38 4.38 11.37
C SER A 183 -0.16 5.12 11.92
N LYS A 184 -0.37 6.05 12.86
CA LYS A 184 0.72 6.78 13.51
C LYS A 184 1.61 5.83 14.31
N LEU A 185 1.04 4.92 15.10
CA LEU A 185 1.80 3.95 15.88
C LEU A 185 2.65 3.04 14.99
N VAL A 186 2.08 2.53 13.89
CA VAL A 186 2.82 1.72 12.90
C VAL A 186 3.98 2.51 12.31
N VAL A 187 3.79 3.80 11.98
CA VAL A 187 4.89 4.65 11.47
C VAL A 187 5.95 4.91 12.54
N ASP A 188 5.55 5.16 13.79
CA ASP A 188 6.47 5.36 14.91
C ASP A 188 7.33 4.11 15.16
N ASN A 189 6.80 2.92 14.91
CA ASN A 189 7.51 1.65 15.02
C ASN A 189 8.24 1.21 13.74
N SER A 190 8.06 1.92 12.63
CA SER A 190 8.77 1.64 11.37
C SER A 190 10.23 2.06 11.45
N LYS A 191 11.10 1.41 10.65
CA LYS A 191 12.53 1.73 10.61
C LYS A 191 12.87 2.41 9.28
N LEU A 192 13.47 3.59 9.34
CA LEU A 192 14.18 4.14 8.18
C LEU A 192 15.52 3.42 8.06
N LEU A 193 15.64 2.51 7.10
CA LEU A 193 16.85 1.72 6.90
C LEU A 193 17.92 2.52 6.16
N ILE A 194 17.51 3.20 5.10
CA ILE A 194 18.40 3.93 4.20
C ILE A 194 17.73 5.22 3.80
N ARG A 195 18.52 6.29 3.77
CA ARG A 195 18.13 7.54 3.14
C ARG A 195 19.32 8.14 2.44
N GLU A 196 19.21 8.33 1.13
CA GLU A 196 20.24 8.88 0.28
C GLU A 196 19.74 10.17 -0.34
N ILE A 197 20.56 11.22 -0.34
CA ILE A 197 20.31 12.44 -1.11
C ILE A 197 21.58 12.77 -1.90
N ASN A 198 21.44 12.97 -3.21
CA ASN A 198 22.54 13.34 -4.11
C ASN A 198 23.78 12.44 -3.95
N GLY A 199 23.57 11.11 -3.88
CA GLY A 199 24.67 10.15 -3.74
C GLY A 199 25.21 9.98 -2.31
N LYS A 200 24.64 10.66 -1.31
CA LYS A 200 25.14 10.65 0.08
C LYS A 200 24.12 10.09 1.05
N LEU A 201 24.53 9.08 1.82
CA LEU A 201 23.77 8.56 2.95
C LEU A 201 23.54 9.65 4.00
N GLN A 202 22.32 9.70 4.51
CA GLN A 202 21.87 10.60 5.56
C GLN A 202 21.57 9.74 6.80
N ASN A 203 22.24 10.06 7.92
CA ASN A 203 21.93 9.47 9.23
C ASN A 203 20.65 10.08 9.82
#